data_AF-A0A357F2J7-F1
#
_entry.id   AF-A0A357F2J7-F1
#
_cell.length_a   1.000
_cell.length_b   1.000
_cell.length_c   1.000
_cell.angle_alpha   90.00
_cell.angle_beta   90.00
_cell.angle_gamma   90.00
#
_symmetry.space_group_name_H-M   'P 1'
#
loop_
_entity.id
_entity.type
_entity.pdbx_description
1 polymer ?
#
loop_
_entity_poly.entity_id
_entity_poly.type
_entity_poly.pdbx_seq_one_letter_code
_entity_poly.pdbx_strand_id
1 'polypeptide(L)'
;DPNAFYDPADRSVTMCYELMERMYGVFRSSGLPADRSYARMFEAVRFVFLHEIGHSLIDAFKLPIGGNEEDAADRLSAYVNLTELGDEGLRSVYAAADVFSLESKQDAGKNKNLADEHLLQEQRFYNSLCMIYGSDIAKHSNIVSDGYLPKERAVRCETEYKKTVESWANLLQPWRKN
;
A
#
# COMPACT_ATOMS: atom_id res chain seq x y z
N ASP A 1 8.75 -16.24 -10.19
CA ASP A 1 8.23 -14.89 -10.51
C ASP A 1 8.59 -13.91 -9.41
N PRO A 2 8.70 -12.60 -9.72
CA PRO A 2 8.93 -11.55 -8.72
C PRO A 2 7.82 -11.58 -7.68
N ASN A 3 8.13 -11.77 -6.41
CA ASN A 3 7.11 -11.95 -5.36
C ASN A 3 7.55 -11.39 -3.99
N ALA A 4 6.55 -11.16 -3.15
CA ALA A 4 6.67 -11.14 -1.71
C ALA A 4 5.50 -11.95 -1.17
N PHE A 5 5.69 -12.65 -0.05
CA PHE A 5 4.61 -13.43 0.52
C PHE A 5 4.86 -13.71 2.01
N TYR A 6 3.76 -13.86 2.73
CA TYR A 6 3.69 -14.50 4.02
C TYR A 6 3.43 -16.01 3.89
N ASP A 7 4.23 -16.85 4.54
CA ASP A 7 3.99 -18.29 4.64
C ASP A 7 3.40 -18.66 6.02
N PRO A 8 2.15 -19.16 6.09
CA PRO A 8 1.53 -19.53 7.37
C PRO A 8 2.12 -20.80 8.00
N ALA A 9 2.83 -21.65 7.23
CA ALA A 9 3.37 -22.91 7.73
C ALA A 9 4.54 -22.68 8.72
N ASP A 10 5.40 -21.71 8.44
CA ASP A 10 6.53 -21.34 9.29
C ASP A 10 6.45 -19.92 9.87
N ARG A 11 5.40 -19.17 9.50
CA ARG A 11 5.14 -17.77 9.90
C ARG A 11 6.27 -16.82 9.50
N SER A 12 6.80 -17.00 8.31
CA SER A 12 7.83 -16.13 7.74
C SER A 12 7.26 -15.17 6.70
N VAL A 13 7.90 -14.00 6.59
CA VAL A 13 7.69 -13.07 5.46
C VAL A 13 8.92 -13.14 4.58
N THR A 14 8.72 -13.45 3.30
CA THR A 14 9.79 -13.53 2.31
C THR A 14 9.71 -12.35 1.34
N MET A 15 10.81 -11.62 1.20
CA MET A 15 10.98 -10.55 0.21
C MET A 15 11.99 -10.98 -0.85
N CYS A 16 11.53 -11.26 -2.07
CA CYS A 16 12.42 -11.72 -3.14
C CYS A 16 13.20 -10.54 -3.74
N TYR A 17 14.49 -10.75 -4.06
CA TYR A 17 15.31 -9.73 -4.71
C TYR A 17 14.76 -9.36 -6.10
N GLU A 18 14.15 -10.32 -6.79
CA GLU A 18 13.51 -10.14 -8.09
C GLU A 18 12.34 -9.14 -8.02
N LEU A 19 11.62 -9.07 -6.89
CA LEU A 19 10.60 -8.03 -6.67
C LEU A 19 11.23 -6.64 -6.59
N MET A 20 12.34 -6.52 -5.86
CA MET A 20 13.07 -5.26 -5.75
C MET A 20 13.60 -4.82 -7.11
N GLU A 21 14.19 -5.74 -7.87
CA GLU A 21 14.66 -5.48 -9.24
C GLU A 21 13.53 -5.04 -10.17
N ARG A 22 12.36 -5.70 -10.09
CA ARG A 22 11.16 -5.31 -10.84
C ARG A 22 10.72 -3.89 -10.50
N MET A 23 10.58 -3.56 -9.21
CA MET A 23 10.17 -2.22 -8.78
C MET A 23 11.17 -1.16 -9.20
N TYR A 24 12.47 -1.44 -9.07
CA TYR A 24 13.52 -0.57 -9.59
C TYR A 24 13.35 -0.36 -11.11
N GLY A 25 13.10 -1.43 -11.87
CA GLY A 25 12.84 -1.38 -13.31
C GLY A 25 11.61 -0.53 -13.67
N VAL A 26 10.53 -0.64 -12.90
CA VAL A 26 9.31 0.19 -13.06
C VAL A 26 9.64 1.67 -12.90
N PHE A 27 10.34 2.06 -11.85
CA PHE A 27 10.74 3.45 -11.63
C PHE A 27 11.77 3.95 -12.65
N ARG A 28 12.73 3.12 -13.05
CA ARG A 28 13.69 3.49 -14.10
C ARG A 28 13.01 3.75 -15.43
N SER A 29 12.02 2.92 -15.78
CA SER A 29 11.28 3.02 -17.04
C SER A 29 10.35 4.23 -17.07
N SER A 30 10.02 4.83 -15.93
CA SER A 30 9.26 6.09 -15.87
C SER A 30 10.13 7.34 -16.15
N GLY A 31 11.44 7.16 -16.31
CA GLY A 31 12.41 8.23 -16.59
C GLY A 31 13.08 8.82 -15.34
N LEU A 32 12.81 8.29 -14.14
CA LEU A 32 13.50 8.72 -12.93
C LEU A 32 15.00 8.36 -13.00
N PRO A 33 15.92 9.23 -12.54
CA PRO A 33 17.34 8.91 -12.38
C PRO A 33 17.61 7.65 -11.53
N ALA A 34 18.80 7.07 -11.64
CA ALA A 34 19.10 5.76 -11.06
C ALA A 34 19.07 5.78 -9.52
N ASP A 35 19.70 6.79 -8.92
CA ASP A 35 19.67 7.05 -7.48
C ASP A 35 18.24 7.23 -6.95
N ARG A 36 17.42 8.03 -7.66
CA ARG A 36 16.02 8.26 -7.31
C ARG A 36 15.19 6.99 -7.45
N SER A 37 15.40 6.21 -8.50
CA SER A 37 14.68 4.95 -8.72
C SER A 37 15.02 3.91 -7.65
N TYR A 38 16.27 3.87 -7.21
CA TYR A 38 16.70 3.01 -6.11
C TYR A 38 16.03 3.41 -4.80
N ALA A 39 15.99 4.71 -4.47
CA ALA A 39 15.28 5.19 -3.30
C ALA A 39 13.77 4.87 -3.33
N ARG A 40 13.09 5.13 -4.46
CA ARG A 40 11.67 4.83 -4.64
C ARG A 40 11.37 3.33 -4.55
N MET A 41 12.27 2.50 -5.06
CA MET A 41 12.16 1.05 -4.93
C MET A 41 12.17 0.62 -3.46
N PHE A 42 13.12 1.10 -2.64
CA PHE A 42 13.13 0.76 -1.20
C PHE A 42 11.88 1.26 -0.47
N GLU A 43 11.38 2.43 -0.83
CA GLU A 43 10.14 2.97 -0.27
C GLU A 43 8.92 2.11 -0.63
N ALA A 44 8.82 1.61 -1.88
CA ALA A 44 7.74 0.72 -2.29
C ALA A 44 7.87 -0.67 -1.66
N VAL A 45 9.09 -1.20 -1.56
CA VAL A 45 9.38 -2.47 -0.89
C VAL A 45 9.01 -2.42 0.59
N ARG A 46 9.21 -1.29 1.27
CA ARG A 46 8.75 -1.11 2.66
C ARG A 46 7.23 -1.23 2.78
N PHE A 47 6.49 -0.64 1.84
CA PHE A 47 5.04 -0.78 1.81
C PHE A 47 4.62 -2.24 1.62
N VAL A 48 5.21 -2.95 0.66
CA VAL A 48 4.90 -4.38 0.44
C VAL A 48 5.29 -5.24 1.64
N PHE A 49 6.45 -4.99 2.25
CA PHE A 49 6.85 -5.71 3.46
C PHE A 49 5.81 -5.56 4.58
N LEU A 50 5.30 -4.34 4.80
CA LEU A 50 4.26 -4.10 5.81
C LEU A 50 2.89 -4.68 5.42
N HIS A 51 2.63 -4.85 4.13
CA HIS A 51 1.46 -5.59 3.64
C HIS A 51 1.58 -7.08 4.03
N GLU A 52 2.73 -7.72 3.80
CA GLU A 52 2.95 -9.12 4.22
C GLU A 52 2.91 -9.30 5.74
N ILE A 53 3.40 -8.30 6.49
CA ILE A 53 3.22 -8.27 7.95
C ILE A 53 1.73 -8.23 8.32
N GLY A 54 0.88 -7.61 7.49
CA GLY A 54 -0.57 -7.66 7.65
C GLY A 54 -1.12 -9.07 7.62
N HIS A 55 -0.79 -9.85 6.59
CA HIS A 55 -1.16 -11.28 6.55
C HIS A 55 -0.64 -12.03 7.77
N SER A 56 0.61 -11.76 8.18
CA SER A 56 1.18 -12.41 9.35
C SER A 56 0.41 -12.13 10.65
N LEU A 57 -0.07 -10.90 10.84
CA LEU A 57 -0.85 -10.50 12.02
C LEU A 57 -2.26 -11.09 11.97
N ILE A 58 -2.87 -11.11 10.79
CA ILE A 58 -4.18 -11.73 10.56
C ILE A 58 -4.13 -13.21 10.94
N ASP A 59 -3.14 -13.95 10.44
CA ASP A 59 -3.00 -15.37 10.76
C ASP A 59 -2.64 -15.59 12.24
N ALA A 60 -1.63 -14.89 12.75
CA ALA A 60 -1.09 -15.15 14.08
C ALA A 60 -2.12 -14.87 15.18
N PHE A 61 -2.97 -13.85 14.99
CA PHE A 61 -3.98 -13.44 15.96
C PHE A 61 -5.41 -13.84 15.58
N LYS A 62 -5.57 -14.55 14.47
CA LYS A 62 -6.88 -15.02 13.95
C LYS A 62 -7.87 -13.86 13.85
N LEU A 63 -7.41 -12.74 13.28
CA LEU A 63 -8.19 -11.52 13.17
C LEU A 63 -9.36 -11.73 12.19
N PRO A 64 -10.60 -11.38 12.55
CA PRO A 64 -11.73 -11.53 11.66
C PRO A 64 -11.76 -10.41 10.62
N ILE A 65 -11.14 -10.65 9.46
CA ILE A 65 -11.19 -9.71 8.33
C ILE A 65 -12.50 -9.88 7.57
N GLY A 66 -13.35 -8.86 7.62
CA GLY A 66 -14.56 -8.79 6.80
C GLY A 66 -14.25 -8.10 5.47
N GLY A 67 -14.22 -8.86 4.37
CA GLY A 67 -13.98 -8.32 3.03
C GLY A 67 -12.83 -9.03 2.31
N ASN A 68 -12.09 -8.26 1.49
CA ASN A 68 -10.91 -8.73 0.79
C ASN A 68 -9.67 -8.55 1.69
N GLU A 69 -8.91 -9.63 1.89
CA GLU A 69 -7.76 -9.63 2.80
C GLU A 69 -6.59 -8.78 2.27
N GLU A 70 -6.34 -8.79 0.96
CA GLU A 70 -5.31 -7.98 0.31
C GLU A 70 -5.52 -6.47 0.52
N ASP A 71 -6.76 -5.98 0.39
CA ASP A 71 -7.09 -4.58 0.68
C ASP A 71 -6.92 -4.27 2.18
N ALA A 72 -7.24 -5.23 3.06
CA ALA A 72 -7.01 -5.07 4.49
C ALA A 72 -5.49 -4.97 4.81
N ALA A 73 -4.66 -5.79 4.18
CA ALA A 73 -3.21 -5.79 4.30
C ALA A 73 -2.57 -4.49 3.73
N ASP A 74 -3.01 -4.03 2.55
CA ASP A 74 -2.61 -2.73 2.00
C ASP A 74 -2.99 -1.57 2.94
N ARG A 75 -4.18 -1.62 3.53
CA ARG A 75 -4.67 -0.63 4.48
C ARG A 75 -3.90 -0.64 5.79
N LEU A 76 -3.50 -1.81 6.29
CA LEU A 76 -2.58 -1.89 7.42
C LEU A 76 -1.25 -1.24 7.08
N SER A 77 -0.68 -1.58 5.92
CA SER A 77 0.59 -1.01 5.47
C SER A 77 0.53 0.51 5.40
N ALA A 78 -0.53 1.05 4.79
CA ALA A 78 -0.76 2.50 4.76
C ALA A 78 -0.90 3.09 6.16
N TYR A 79 -1.69 2.47 7.05
CA TYR A 79 -1.86 2.91 8.43
C TYR A 79 -0.51 2.99 9.16
N VAL A 80 0.26 1.90 9.22
CA VAL A 80 1.53 1.84 9.96
C VAL A 80 2.53 2.85 9.39
N ASN A 81 2.64 2.96 8.07
CA ASN A 81 3.50 3.95 7.44
C ASN A 81 3.10 5.38 7.85
N LEU A 82 1.82 5.73 7.79
CA LEU A 82 1.35 7.09 8.02
C LEU A 82 1.37 7.51 9.49
N THR A 83 1.22 6.57 10.44
CA THR A 83 1.17 6.90 11.87
C THR A 83 2.48 6.68 12.61
N GLU A 84 3.27 5.68 12.22
CA GLU A 84 4.43 5.26 13.01
C GLU A 84 5.77 5.71 12.39
N LEU A 85 5.82 5.98 11.08
CA LEU A 85 7.07 6.19 10.33
C LEU A 85 7.27 7.62 9.80
N GLY A 86 6.36 8.54 10.11
CA GLY A 86 6.46 9.96 9.72
C GLY A 86 6.66 10.16 8.21
N ASP A 87 7.58 11.07 7.84
CA ASP A 87 7.81 11.41 6.44
C ASP A 87 8.38 10.25 5.60
N GLU A 88 9.12 9.31 6.21
CA GLU A 88 9.58 8.09 5.52
C GLU A 88 8.41 7.18 5.15
N GLY A 89 7.46 7.01 6.06
CA GLY A 89 6.25 6.24 5.80
C GLY A 89 5.38 6.90 4.74
N LEU A 90 5.20 8.22 4.80
CA LEU A 90 4.49 8.97 3.77
C LEU A 90 5.08 8.73 2.37
N ARG A 91 6.42 8.79 2.23
CA ARG A 91 7.10 8.48 0.96
C ARG A 91 6.87 7.05 0.49
N SER A 92 6.77 6.11 1.43
CA SER A 92 6.50 4.69 1.14
C SER A 92 5.09 4.46 0.59
N VAL A 93 4.07 5.12 1.15
CA VAL A 93 2.70 5.03 0.60
C VAL A 93 2.61 5.68 -0.77
N TYR A 94 3.29 6.82 -0.99
CA TYR A 94 3.42 7.39 -2.33
C TYR A 94 4.19 6.48 -3.29
N ALA A 95 5.20 5.74 -2.82
CA ALA A 95 5.97 4.79 -3.64
C ALA A 95 5.09 3.67 -4.15
N ALA A 96 4.30 3.07 -3.25
CA ALA A 96 3.34 2.05 -3.62
C ALA A 96 2.32 2.60 -4.64
N ALA A 97 1.73 3.77 -4.37
CA ALA A 97 0.81 4.42 -5.30
C ALA A 97 1.44 4.59 -6.70
N ASP A 98 2.67 5.12 -6.78
CA ASP A 98 3.36 5.29 -8.05
C ASP A 98 3.61 3.97 -8.78
N VAL A 99 4.06 2.92 -8.08
CA VAL A 99 4.24 1.58 -8.69
C VAL A 99 2.92 1.08 -9.26
N PHE A 100 1.82 1.14 -8.49
CA PHE A 100 0.51 0.71 -8.97
C PHE A 100 0.05 1.50 -10.20
N SER A 101 0.25 2.82 -10.21
CA SER A 101 -0.06 3.66 -11.37
C SER A 101 0.78 3.30 -12.60
N LEU A 102 2.08 3.06 -12.41
CA LEU A 102 3.01 2.75 -13.49
C LEU A 102 2.74 1.35 -14.06
N GLU A 103 2.51 0.35 -13.22
CA GLU A 103 2.19 -1.01 -13.66
C GLU A 103 0.83 -1.07 -14.36
N SER A 104 -0.19 -0.37 -13.85
CA SER A 104 -1.47 -0.23 -14.56
C SER A 104 -1.29 0.29 -16.00
N LYS A 105 -0.39 1.27 -16.20
CA LYS A 105 -0.08 1.80 -17.54
C LYS A 105 0.68 0.79 -18.40
N GLN A 106 1.59 0.01 -17.82
CA GLN A 106 2.32 -1.05 -18.54
C GLN A 106 1.40 -2.21 -18.96
N ASP A 107 0.31 -2.41 -18.22
CA ASP A 107 -0.72 -3.40 -18.52
C ASP A 107 -1.89 -2.85 -19.34
N ALA A 108 -1.81 -1.58 -19.76
CA ALA A 108 -2.84 -0.97 -20.60
C ALA A 108 -3.04 -1.77 -21.89
N GLY A 109 -4.29 -2.18 -22.15
CA GLY A 109 -4.65 -2.99 -23.31
C GLY A 109 -4.48 -4.50 -23.14
N LYS A 110 -3.97 -4.96 -21.99
CA LYS A 110 -4.00 -6.39 -21.62
C LYS A 110 -5.34 -6.74 -20.95
N ASN A 111 -5.72 -8.01 -21.03
CA ASN A 111 -6.86 -8.52 -20.28
C ASN A 111 -6.54 -8.46 -18.78
N LYS A 112 -7.41 -7.80 -18.01
CA LYS A 112 -7.28 -7.74 -16.55
C LYS A 112 -7.66 -9.10 -15.96
N ASN A 113 -6.84 -9.62 -15.04
CA ASN A 113 -7.20 -10.78 -14.24
C ASN A 113 -8.20 -10.36 -13.15
N LEU A 114 -9.49 -10.29 -13.49
CA LEU A 114 -10.53 -9.88 -12.55
C LEU A 114 -10.82 -10.93 -11.46
N ALA A 115 -10.24 -12.12 -11.56
CA ALA A 115 -10.34 -13.19 -10.58
C ALA A 115 -9.11 -13.25 -9.65
N ASP A 116 -8.16 -12.32 -9.79
CA ASP A 116 -7.04 -12.16 -8.87
C ASP A 116 -7.53 -11.82 -7.46
N GLU A 117 -6.78 -12.24 -6.44
CA GLU A 117 -7.09 -11.91 -5.05
C GLU A 117 -6.78 -10.43 -4.75
N HIS A 118 -5.78 -9.87 -5.43
CA HIS A 118 -5.45 -8.47 -5.31
C HIS A 118 -6.49 -7.60 -6.01
N LEU A 119 -6.72 -6.43 -5.44
CA LEU A 119 -7.40 -5.36 -6.16
C LEU A 119 -6.61 -4.97 -7.42
N LEU A 120 -7.32 -4.43 -8.41
CA LEU A 120 -6.68 -3.88 -9.60
C LEU A 120 -5.69 -2.78 -9.21
N GLN A 121 -4.56 -2.70 -9.92
CA GLN A 121 -3.53 -1.69 -9.64
C GLN A 121 -4.11 -0.25 -9.64
N GLU A 122 -5.10 0.06 -10.50
CA GLU A 122 -5.76 1.36 -10.44
C GLU A 122 -6.53 1.60 -9.14
N GLN A 123 -7.18 0.57 -8.60
CA GLN A 123 -7.90 0.67 -7.32
C GLN A 123 -6.91 0.84 -6.17
N ARG A 124 -5.81 0.08 -6.18
CA ARG A 124 -4.74 0.20 -5.17
C ARG A 124 -4.12 1.59 -5.20
N PHE A 125 -3.82 2.15 -6.37
CA PHE A 125 -3.36 3.54 -6.54
C PHE A 125 -4.30 4.56 -5.86
N TYR A 126 -5.59 4.52 -6.21
CA TYR A 126 -6.55 5.47 -5.64
C TYR A 126 -6.80 5.24 -4.14
N ASN A 127 -6.76 3.99 -3.66
CA ASN A 127 -6.88 3.67 -2.24
C ASN A 127 -5.67 4.19 -1.45
N SER A 128 -4.44 4.04 -1.96
CA SER A 128 -3.24 4.61 -1.33
C SER A 128 -3.30 6.13 -1.24
N LEU A 129 -3.66 6.83 -2.33
CA LEU A 129 -3.84 8.28 -2.30
C LEU A 129 -4.97 8.72 -1.37
N CYS A 130 -6.05 7.94 -1.30
CA CYS A 130 -7.15 8.19 -0.39
C CYS A 130 -6.73 8.05 1.09
N MET A 131 -5.89 7.07 1.42
CA MET A 131 -5.32 6.92 2.76
C MET A 131 -4.41 8.10 3.12
N ILE A 132 -3.56 8.56 2.21
CA ILE A 132 -2.72 9.75 2.42
C ILE A 132 -3.58 11.00 2.59
N TYR A 133 -4.53 11.24 1.68
CA TYR A 133 -5.39 12.42 1.76
C TYR A 133 -6.23 12.42 3.05
N GLY A 134 -6.79 11.27 3.40
CA GLY A 134 -7.62 11.11 4.60
C GLY A 134 -6.86 11.22 5.92
N SER A 135 -5.54 11.02 5.93
CA SER A 135 -4.74 11.16 7.15
C SER A 135 -4.57 12.61 7.60
N ASP A 136 -4.53 13.55 6.66
CA ASP A 136 -4.52 14.99 6.91
C ASP A 136 -4.94 15.75 5.63
N ILE A 137 -6.23 16.07 5.54
CA ILE A 137 -6.82 16.71 4.35
C ILE A 137 -6.26 18.12 4.09
N ALA A 138 -5.78 18.81 5.12
CA ALA A 138 -5.23 20.14 4.98
C ALA A 138 -3.81 20.06 4.41
N LYS A 139 -2.97 19.19 4.99
CA LYS A 139 -1.59 18.94 4.56
C LYS A 139 -1.51 18.34 3.16
N HIS A 140 -2.47 17.50 2.78
CA HIS A 140 -2.46 16.76 1.52
C HIS A 140 -3.51 17.24 0.50
N SER A 141 -4.02 18.46 0.70
CA SER A 141 -5.01 19.10 -0.20
C SER A 141 -4.58 19.13 -1.67
N ASN A 142 -3.27 19.19 -1.92
CA ASN A 142 -2.70 19.24 -3.27
C ASN A 142 -2.99 17.98 -4.09
N ILE A 143 -3.15 16.81 -3.48
CA ILE A 143 -3.50 15.56 -4.19
C ILE A 143 -4.81 15.75 -4.98
N VAL A 144 -5.77 16.48 -4.42
CA VAL A 144 -7.07 16.75 -5.05
C VAL A 144 -7.00 17.97 -5.97
N SER A 145 -6.34 19.06 -5.55
CA SER A 145 -6.26 20.27 -6.40
C SER A 145 -5.48 20.03 -7.69
N ASP A 146 -4.46 19.18 -7.64
CA ASP A 146 -3.61 18.86 -8.78
C ASP A 146 -4.20 17.74 -9.66
N GLY A 147 -5.35 17.18 -9.26
CA GLY A 147 -6.12 16.22 -10.06
C GLY A 147 -5.69 14.76 -9.95
N TYR A 148 -4.80 14.41 -9.01
CA TYR A 148 -4.37 13.02 -8.79
C TYR A 148 -5.47 12.17 -8.17
N LEU A 149 -6.30 12.76 -7.30
CA LEU A 149 -7.45 12.10 -6.67
C LEU A 149 -8.75 12.82 -7.07
N PRO A 150 -9.71 12.14 -7.73
CA PRO A 150 -10.99 12.74 -8.08
C PRO A 150 -11.72 13.28 -6.84
N LYS A 151 -12.33 14.45 -6.97
CA LYS A 151 -13.03 15.12 -5.86
C LYS A 151 -14.10 14.21 -5.26
N GLU A 152 -14.82 13.47 -6.10
CA GLU A 152 -15.88 12.55 -5.70
C GLU A 152 -15.35 11.37 -4.87
N ARG A 153 -14.12 10.91 -5.16
CA ARG A 153 -13.43 9.89 -4.36
C ARG A 153 -12.97 10.47 -3.03
N ALA A 154 -12.41 11.68 -3.04
CA ALA A 154 -11.83 12.36 -1.90
C ALA A 154 -12.82 12.63 -0.76
N VAL A 155 -14.11 12.87 -1.06
CA VAL A 155 -15.16 13.13 -0.06
C VAL A 155 -15.24 12.05 1.02
N ARG A 156 -14.92 10.80 0.70
CA ARG A 156 -15.03 9.67 1.66
C ARG A 156 -13.71 9.33 2.35
N CYS A 157 -12.59 9.92 1.93
CA CYS A 157 -11.26 9.48 2.32
C CYS A 157 -10.92 9.72 3.78
N GLU A 158 -11.29 10.85 4.37
CA GLU A 158 -11.10 11.12 5.80
C GLU A 158 -11.82 10.07 6.67
N THR A 159 -13.07 9.74 6.31
CA THR A 159 -13.84 8.71 7.01
C THR A 159 -13.26 7.31 6.80
N GLU A 160 -12.82 6.98 5.59
CA GLU A 160 -12.17 5.69 5.32
C GLU A 160 -10.84 5.52 6.05
N TYR A 161 -10.02 6.57 6.09
CA TYR A 161 -8.78 6.57 6.86
C TYR A 161 -9.07 6.35 8.34
N LYS A 162 -9.98 7.15 8.93
CA LYS A 162 -10.36 7.02 10.34
C LYS A 162 -10.85 5.61 10.68
N LYS A 163 -11.77 5.06 9.88
CA LYS A 163 -12.27 3.69 10.07
C LYS A 163 -11.16 2.64 9.96
N THR A 164 -10.22 2.82 9.04
CA THR A 164 -9.07 1.91 8.87
C THR A 164 -8.21 1.91 10.14
N VAL A 165 -7.84 3.10 10.62
CA VAL A 165 -7.04 3.26 11.85
C VAL A 165 -7.76 2.68 13.06
N GLU A 166 -9.03 3.01 13.25
CA GLU A 166 -9.84 2.49 14.37
C GLU A 166 -9.97 0.97 14.31
N SER A 167 -10.22 0.40 13.12
CA SER A 167 -10.34 -1.05 12.93
C SER A 167 -9.04 -1.77 13.32
N TRP A 168 -7.90 -1.37 12.75
CA TRP A 168 -6.62 -2.01 13.05
C TRP A 168 -6.16 -1.76 14.49
N ALA A 169 -6.37 -0.57 15.03
CA ALA A 169 -6.06 -0.27 16.42
C ALA A 169 -6.87 -1.15 17.38
N ASN A 170 -8.17 -1.35 17.12
CA ASN A 170 -9.04 -2.19 17.94
C ASN A 170 -8.71 -3.68 17.78
N LEU A 171 -8.51 -4.14 16.54
CA LEU A 171 -8.14 -5.53 16.26
C LEU A 171 -6.83 -5.91 16.96
N LEU A 172 -5.85 -5.02 16.99
CA LEU A 172 -4.54 -5.28 17.59
C LEU A 172 -4.47 -4.91 19.08
N GLN A 173 -5.50 -4.28 19.64
CA GLN A 173 -5.51 -3.76 21.01
C GLN A 173 -5.05 -4.79 22.07
N PRO A 174 -5.45 -6.08 22.02
CA PRO A 174 -5.03 -7.06 23.01
C PRO A 174 -3.51 -7.32 23.05
N TRP A 175 -2.80 -6.98 21.96
CA TRP A 175 -1.37 -7.27 21.78
C TRP A 175 -0.49 -6.03 21.74
N ARG A 176 -1.05 -4.82 21.68
CA ARG A 176 -0.28 -3.57 21.78
C ARG A 176 0.18 -3.37 23.23
N LYS A 177 1.49 -3.23 23.43
CA LYS A 177 2.04 -2.77 24.71
C LYS A 177 1.99 -1.25 24.73
N ASN A 178 1.41 -0.69 25.79
CA ASN A 178 1.42 0.75 26.08
C ASN A 178 2.84 1.25 26.32
#